data_AF-A0A944GMU9-F1
#
_entry.id   AF-A0A944GMU9-F1
#
_cell.length_a   1.000
_cell.length_b   1.000
_cell.length_c   1.000
_cell.angle_alpha   90.00
_cell.angle_beta   90.00
_cell.angle_gamma   90.00
#
_symmetry.space_group_name_H-M   'P 1'
#
loop_
_entity.id
_entity.type
_entity.pdbx_description
1 polymer ?
#
loop_
_entity_poly.entity_id
_entity_poly.type
_entity_poly.pdbx_seq_one_letter_code
_entity_poly.pdbx_strand_id
1 'polypeptide(L)'
;MPRILFLLFAFFVVFSPLQAEEKTTDVFGRVTKMEEVTDDGVYLIACTLNDGRFVLLTNMVKTAANKLVGSWMQEKPEKELTYTNVTRMWRITRTEHGTVRITSAENGKNVTRLKNGSLGITLETANNSLSEWTLTAQDEETFALGDATSASRWLKAEEVTGNGTKGIYFDNYSSTSATKLILYRQGLSDRVGDKTTLEDGATVGLNSGTLFRTAEGAALDLADNELTNEAWAPDERVEAFTFRKRDNECFVLEKEGKFFDLQLQTSSAETLWMMKNGTMTTVEETPRSLCYDAAAGQWKLLTTENGTATRPAVFVAQPAKEIDSRGVLVLRGGWSAAALAALDFEGSRAADLTQISLPVRARSYSSPPTTTNYPIFVAESAANAVPENWNFVVTEKTDGSRHLLRPTELTDKQPFFAERVFSVEESQMSLERNISGDGHWQTLCLPFPTRVPDGVTVAQLKESENEHEFELHAVKEMGAGMPYLVKTNAPGETTSLTIRFSSLKGTTAAAPASHKLAGFSFRSTFDGSTVTDDTTYLLSHKENAFVHAAAGSRIPPFRCELIVQKGLKGLQIPRLKE
;
A
#
# COMPACT_ATOMS: atom_id res chain seq x y z
N MET A 1 -59.39 12.28 34.12
CA MET A 1 -58.05 12.91 34.29
C MET A 1 -57.09 11.88 34.85
N PRO A 2 -55.83 11.86 34.38
CA PRO A 2 -55.39 10.82 33.44
C PRO A 2 -54.59 9.67 34.06
N ARG A 3 -54.70 8.52 33.38
CA ARG A 3 -53.77 7.39 33.39
C ARG A 3 -52.56 7.76 32.52
N ILE A 4 -51.35 7.67 33.06
CA ILE A 4 -50.12 7.62 32.26
C ILE A 4 -49.61 6.19 32.35
N LEU A 5 -49.87 5.42 31.30
CA LEU A 5 -49.30 4.10 31.07
C LEU A 5 -48.14 4.32 30.09
N PHE A 6 -46.90 4.24 30.58
CA PHE A 6 -45.71 4.24 29.74
C PHE A 6 -45.62 2.87 29.04
N LEU A 7 -46.06 2.83 27.77
CA LEU A 7 -45.87 1.71 26.87
C LEU A 7 -44.42 1.77 26.36
N LEU A 8 -43.55 0.94 26.94
CA LEU A 8 -42.23 0.62 26.38
C LEU A 8 -42.44 -0.25 25.13
N PHE A 9 -42.47 0.40 23.97
CA PHE A 9 -42.40 -0.27 22.68
C PHE A 9 -40.98 -0.84 22.51
N ALA A 10 -40.83 -2.15 22.69
CA ALA A 10 -39.63 -2.87 22.29
C ALA A 10 -39.59 -2.91 20.75
N PHE A 11 -38.76 -2.04 20.17
CA PHE A 11 -38.38 -2.12 18.76
C PHE A 11 -37.45 -3.35 18.59
N PHE A 12 -38.04 -4.49 18.20
CA PHE A 12 -37.28 -5.56 17.57
C PHE A 12 -36.90 -5.08 16.16
N VAL A 13 -35.76 -4.41 16.04
CA VAL A 13 -35.06 -4.29 14.76
C VAL A 13 -34.49 -5.68 14.48
N VAL A 14 -35.18 -6.46 13.65
CA VAL A 14 -34.57 -7.60 12.97
C VAL A 14 -33.53 -7.01 12.02
N PHE A 15 -32.30 -6.90 12.51
CA PHE A 15 -31.13 -6.78 11.64
C PHE A 15 -31.07 -8.10 10.86
N SER A 16 -31.71 -8.14 9.70
CA SER A 16 -31.19 -8.97 8.63
C SER A 16 -29.74 -8.52 8.43
N PRO A 17 -28.72 -9.39 8.56
CA PRO A 17 -27.42 -9.03 8.06
C PRO A 17 -27.63 -8.74 6.58
N LEU A 18 -27.45 -7.47 6.18
CA LEU A 18 -27.10 -7.18 4.80
C LEU A 18 -25.87 -8.06 4.56
N GLN A 19 -26.05 -9.19 3.87
CA GLN A 19 -24.95 -9.79 3.15
C GLN A 19 -24.40 -8.66 2.30
N ALA A 20 -23.24 -8.14 2.69
CA ALA A 20 -22.42 -7.37 1.79
C ALA A 20 -22.22 -8.30 0.60
N GLU A 21 -22.92 -7.99 -0.49
CA GLU A 21 -22.64 -8.59 -1.79
C GLU A 21 -21.15 -8.36 -2.00
N GLU A 22 -20.37 -9.45 -1.94
CA GLU A 22 -18.96 -9.46 -2.23
C GLU A 22 -18.83 -8.93 -3.66
N LYS A 23 -18.51 -7.64 -3.82
CA LYS A 23 -18.27 -7.05 -5.12
C LYS A 23 -16.97 -7.64 -5.65
N THR A 24 -17.09 -8.77 -6.34
CA THR A 24 -16.02 -9.36 -7.15
C THR A 24 -15.45 -8.25 -8.00
N THR A 25 -14.16 -7.98 -7.81
CA THR A 25 -13.47 -6.89 -8.49
C THR A 25 -13.06 -7.40 -9.87
N ASP A 26 -13.76 -6.97 -10.90
CA ASP A 26 -13.51 -7.46 -12.26
C ASP A 26 -12.20 -6.89 -12.81
N VAL A 27 -11.35 -7.76 -13.36
CA VAL A 27 -10.08 -7.40 -14.01
C VAL A 27 -10.31 -7.24 -15.52
N PHE A 28 -9.89 -6.11 -16.07
CA PHE A 28 -9.96 -5.82 -17.49
C PHE A 28 -8.56 -5.61 -18.07
N GLY A 29 -8.14 -6.44 -19.01
CA GLY A 29 -6.87 -6.28 -19.74
C GLY A 29 -7.05 -5.50 -21.03
N ARG A 30 -5.98 -4.82 -21.43
CA ARG A 30 -5.94 -3.97 -22.61
C ARG A 30 -6.10 -4.80 -23.88
N VAL A 31 -6.96 -4.32 -24.77
CA VAL A 31 -7.12 -4.89 -26.11
C VAL A 31 -6.07 -4.27 -27.02
N THR A 32 -5.26 -5.11 -27.66
CA THR A 32 -4.21 -4.71 -28.61
C THR A 32 -4.55 -5.13 -30.05
N LYS A 33 -5.47 -6.08 -30.24
CA LYS A 33 -5.85 -6.55 -31.58
C LYS A 33 -7.36 -6.58 -31.78
N MET A 34 -7.81 -6.37 -33.01
CA MET A 34 -9.24 -6.43 -33.35
C MET A 34 -9.85 -7.82 -33.08
N GLU A 35 -9.04 -8.88 -33.19
CA GLU A 35 -9.42 -10.27 -32.92
C GLU A 35 -9.81 -10.51 -31.45
N GLU A 36 -9.29 -9.70 -30.53
CA GLU A 36 -9.60 -9.77 -29.10
C GLU A 36 -10.95 -9.11 -28.77
N VAL A 37 -11.59 -8.42 -29.74
CA VAL A 37 -12.95 -7.91 -29.58
C VAL A 37 -13.95 -9.02 -29.94
N THR A 38 -14.55 -9.66 -28.94
CA THR A 38 -15.59 -10.69 -29.05
C THR A 38 -16.99 -10.11 -28.85
N ASP A 39 -18.01 -10.77 -29.42
CA ASP A 39 -19.41 -10.31 -29.46
C ASP A 39 -20.15 -10.36 -28.12
N ASP A 40 -19.60 -11.13 -27.18
CA ASP A 40 -20.10 -11.39 -25.82
C ASP A 40 -19.25 -10.74 -24.72
N GLY A 41 -18.12 -10.12 -25.09
CA GLY A 41 -17.20 -9.50 -24.15
C GLY A 41 -17.80 -8.28 -23.44
N VAL A 42 -17.35 -8.05 -22.21
CA VAL A 42 -17.60 -6.81 -21.44
C VAL A 42 -16.35 -5.95 -21.48
N TYR A 43 -16.52 -4.66 -21.75
CA TYR A 43 -15.45 -3.73 -22.03
C TYR A 43 -15.56 -2.45 -21.20
N LEU A 44 -14.40 -1.87 -20.89
CA LEU A 44 -14.26 -0.46 -20.55
C LEU A 44 -13.76 0.27 -21.80
N ILE A 45 -14.40 1.40 -22.11
CA ILE A 45 -14.02 2.25 -23.25
C ILE A 45 -13.43 3.54 -22.69
N ALA A 46 -12.18 3.83 -23.07
CA ALA A 46 -11.45 4.96 -22.55
C ALA A 46 -10.82 5.81 -23.66
N CYS A 47 -10.33 6.99 -23.31
CA CYS A 47 -9.42 7.77 -24.14
C CYS A 47 -8.48 8.61 -23.26
N THR A 48 -7.41 9.12 -23.88
CA THR A 48 -6.55 10.15 -23.25
C THR A 48 -6.84 11.49 -23.92
N LEU A 49 -7.19 12.52 -23.13
CA LEU A 49 -7.37 13.88 -23.63
C LEU A 49 -6.02 14.52 -23.97
N ASN A 50 -6.05 15.64 -24.70
CA ASN A 50 -4.84 16.35 -25.13
C ASN A 50 -3.96 16.85 -23.97
N ASP A 51 -4.53 17.01 -22.78
CA ASP A 51 -3.82 17.41 -21.56
C ASP A 51 -3.31 16.22 -20.72
N GLY A 52 -3.41 15.00 -21.26
CA GLY A 52 -2.94 13.78 -20.62
C GLY A 52 -3.95 13.10 -19.68
N ARG A 53 -5.12 13.70 -19.42
CA ARG A 53 -6.12 13.07 -18.55
C ARG A 53 -6.70 11.82 -19.19
N PHE A 54 -6.72 10.72 -18.44
CA PHE A 54 -7.36 9.46 -18.83
C PHE A 54 -8.83 9.45 -18.41
N VAL A 55 -9.72 9.12 -19.35
CA VAL A 55 -11.17 9.28 -19.17
C VAL A 55 -11.91 8.03 -19.64
N LEU A 56 -12.80 7.52 -18.79
CA LEU A 56 -13.71 6.41 -19.11
C LEU A 56 -15.07 6.91 -19.61
N LEU A 57 -15.62 6.23 -20.60
CA LEU A 57 -16.99 6.40 -21.06
C LEU A 57 -17.97 5.85 -20.02
N THR A 58 -18.94 6.66 -19.61
CA THR A 58 -19.99 6.24 -18.67
C THR A 58 -21.34 6.17 -19.38
N ASN A 59 -22.25 5.37 -18.85
CA ASN A 59 -23.64 5.28 -19.31
C ASN A 59 -24.54 6.41 -18.75
N MET A 60 -23.94 7.46 -18.16
CA MET A 60 -24.68 8.63 -17.71
C MET A 60 -24.83 9.62 -18.87
N VAL A 61 -26.07 10.00 -19.19
CA VAL A 61 -26.36 11.03 -20.18
C VAL A 61 -26.65 12.34 -19.47
N LYS A 62 -25.96 13.42 -19.86
CA LYS A 62 -26.37 14.77 -19.45
C LYS A 62 -27.51 15.22 -20.35
N THR A 63 -28.75 15.01 -19.89
CA THR A 63 -29.98 15.21 -20.69
C THR A 63 -30.10 16.60 -21.32
N ALA A 64 -29.64 17.66 -20.63
CA ALA A 64 -29.67 19.02 -21.17
C ALA A 64 -28.69 19.25 -22.33
N ALA A 65 -27.67 18.39 -22.48
CA ALA A 65 -26.64 18.51 -23.50
C ALA A 65 -26.67 17.39 -24.55
N ASN A 66 -27.47 16.32 -24.33
CA ASN A 66 -27.46 15.10 -25.13
C ASN A 66 -26.03 14.55 -25.36
N LYS A 67 -25.26 14.42 -24.27
CA LYS A 67 -23.90 13.86 -24.32
C LYS A 67 -23.71 12.82 -23.24
N LEU A 68 -22.87 11.83 -23.52
CA LEU A 68 -22.43 10.88 -22.50
C LEU A 68 -21.36 11.53 -21.61
N VAL A 69 -21.43 11.28 -20.31
CA VAL A 69 -20.46 11.82 -19.36
C VAL A 69 -19.19 10.98 -19.42
N GLY A 70 -18.03 11.64 -19.49
CA GLY A 70 -16.74 11.03 -19.26
C GLY A 70 -16.36 11.11 -17.78
N SER A 71 -15.84 10.02 -17.22
CA SER A 71 -15.26 10.02 -15.88
C SER A 71 -13.75 10.05 -15.95
N TRP A 72 -13.15 11.09 -15.40
CA TRP A 72 -11.70 11.15 -15.20
C TRP A 72 -11.23 10.07 -14.22
N MET A 73 -10.06 9.50 -14.52
CA MET A 73 -9.30 8.58 -13.67
C MET A 73 -7.98 9.23 -13.28
N GLN A 74 -7.59 9.13 -12.01
CA GLN A 74 -6.37 9.74 -11.49
C GLN A 74 -5.12 9.23 -12.20
N GLU A 75 -5.10 7.95 -12.56
CA GLU A 75 -3.98 7.30 -13.24
C GLU A 75 -4.45 6.59 -14.52
N LYS A 76 -3.57 6.58 -15.53
CA LYS A 76 -3.76 5.80 -16.75
C LYS A 76 -3.18 4.40 -16.51
N PRO A 77 -4.00 3.34 -16.46
CA PRO A 77 -3.47 1.98 -16.44
C PRO A 77 -2.73 1.70 -17.76
N GLU A 78 -1.59 1.05 -17.69
CA GLU A 78 -0.82 0.69 -18.90
C GLU A 78 -1.32 -0.60 -19.56
N LYS A 79 -1.77 -1.58 -18.76
CA LYS A 79 -2.02 -2.96 -19.21
C LYS A 79 -3.31 -3.56 -18.66
N GLU A 80 -3.58 -3.41 -17.38
CA GLU A 80 -4.78 -3.95 -16.73
C GLU A 80 -5.44 -2.88 -15.86
N LEU A 81 -6.76 -2.99 -15.74
CA LEU A 81 -7.59 -2.11 -14.93
C LEU A 81 -8.58 -2.96 -14.14
N THR A 82 -8.49 -2.88 -12.82
CA THR A 82 -9.48 -3.46 -11.92
C THR A 82 -10.64 -2.48 -11.73
N TYR A 83 -11.87 -2.92 -12.02
CA TYR A 83 -13.00 -2.01 -12.10
C TYR A 83 -14.33 -2.67 -11.72
N THR A 84 -15.12 -2.06 -10.83
CA THR A 84 -16.37 -2.66 -10.30
C THR A 84 -17.64 -1.90 -10.65
N ASN A 85 -17.52 -0.69 -11.21
CA ASN A 85 -18.70 0.14 -11.44
C ASN A 85 -19.33 -0.16 -12.81
N VAL A 86 -20.40 -0.94 -12.79
CA VAL A 86 -21.16 -1.38 -13.97
C VAL A 86 -21.64 -0.24 -14.88
N THR A 87 -21.77 0.99 -14.35
CA THR A 87 -22.13 2.18 -15.15
C THR A 87 -21.09 2.57 -16.21
N ARG A 88 -19.89 1.97 -16.18
CA ARG A 88 -18.83 2.20 -17.18
C ARG A 88 -18.54 0.97 -18.04
N MET A 89 -19.30 -0.10 -17.86
CA MET A 89 -19.12 -1.37 -18.55
C MET A 89 -20.05 -1.44 -19.76
N TRP A 90 -19.48 -1.89 -20.89
CA TRP A 90 -20.14 -1.92 -22.19
C TRP A 90 -19.99 -3.29 -22.84
N ARG A 91 -21.01 -3.75 -23.56
CA ARG A 91 -20.90 -4.89 -24.47
C ARG A 91 -20.76 -4.36 -25.90
N ILE A 92 -19.88 -4.98 -26.68
CA ILE A 92 -19.71 -4.67 -28.10
C ILE A 92 -20.19 -5.91 -28.86
N THR A 93 -21.26 -5.75 -29.65
CA THR A 93 -21.84 -6.87 -30.41
C THR A 93 -21.84 -6.53 -31.89
N ARG A 94 -21.26 -7.40 -32.74
CA ARG A 94 -21.31 -7.26 -34.20
C ARG A 94 -22.73 -7.45 -34.72
N THR A 95 -23.10 -6.67 -35.72
CA THR A 95 -24.36 -6.80 -36.46
C THR A 95 -24.16 -7.61 -37.74
N GLU A 96 -25.25 -8.07 -38.34
CA GLU A 96 -25.25 -8.74 -39.64
C GLU A 96 -24.69 -7.85 -40.78
N HIS A 97 -24.62 -6.54 -40.57
CA HIS A 97 -24.10 -5.56 -41.53
C HIS A 97 -22.61 -5.27 -41.36
N GLY A 98 -21.90 -5.98 -40.47
CA GLY A 98 -20.49 -5.74 -40.17
C GLY A 98 -20.22 -4.48 -39.34
N THR A 99 -21.27 -3.83 -38.83
CA THR A 99 -21.19 -2.75 -37.83
C THR A 99 -21.21 -3.34 -36.42
N VAL A 100 -21.05 -2.51 -35.39
CA VAL A 100 -21.16 -2.91 -33.99
C VAL A 100 -22.22 -2.09 -33.26
N ARG A 101 -22.80 -2.66 -32.21
CA ARG A 101 -23.59 -1.92 -31.21
C ARG A 101 -22.85 -1.90 -29.89
N ILE A 102 -22.93 -0.76 -29.20
CA ILE A 102 -22.33 -0.55 -27.89
C ILE A 102 -23.44 -0.45 -26.88
N THR A 103 -23.56 -1.46 -26.02
CA THR A 103 -24.69 -1.63 -25.12
C THR A 103 -24.22 -1.56 -23.68
N SER A 104 -24.84 -0.70 -22.87
CA SER A 104 -24.55 -0.58 -21.44
C SER A 104 -24.81 -1.92 -20.73
N ALA A 105 -23.81 -2.44 -20.02
CA ALA A 105 -23.92 -3.71 -19.32
C ALA A 105 -24.95 -3.66 -18.17
N GLU A 106 -25.15 -2.48 -17.56
CA GLU A 106 -26.07 -2.26 -16.45
C GLU A 106 -27.54 -2.35 -16.87
N ASN A 107 -27.91 -1.72 -17.99
CA ASN A 107 -29.31 -1.44 -18.32
C ASN A 107 -29.71 -1.82 -19.74
N GLY A 108 -28.80 -2.42 -20.53
CA GLY A 108 -29.09 -2.91 -21.86
C GLY A 108 -29.39 -1.83 -22.90
N LYS A 109 -29.11 -0.56 -22.62
CA LYS A 109 -29.34 0.54 -23.56
C LYS A 109 -28.14 0.75 -24.47
N ASN A 110 -28.41 0.98 -25.75
CA ASN A 110 -27.40 1.24 -26.76
C ASN A 110 -26.98 2.71 -26.80
N VAL A 111 -25.72 2.96 -27.14
CA VAL A 111 -25.24 4.29 -27.53
C VAL A 111 -25.85 4.67 -28.87
N THR A 112 -26.83 5.57 -28.83
CA THR A 112 -27.67 5.94 -29.99
C THR A 112 -27.45 7.40 -30.36
N ARG A 113 -27.26 7.68 -31.65
CA ARG A 113 -27.15 9.05 -32.17
C ARG A 113 -28.52 9.70 -32.28
N LEU A 114 -28.56 11.03 -32.16
CA LEU A 114 -29.78 11.78 -32.50
C LEU A 114 -30.12 11.67 -34.00
N LYS A 115 -31.43 11.72 -34.30
CA LYS A 115 -31.96 11.67 -35.68
C LYS A 115 -31.38 12.79 -36.57
N ASN A 116 -31.34 12.51 -37.87
CA ASN A 116 -31.01 13.47 -38.94
C ASN A 116 -29.59 14.06 -38.88
N GLY A 117 -28.60 13.33 -38.35
CA GLY A 117 -27.21 13.81 -38.28
C GLY A 117 -27.02 15.00 -37.33
N SER A 118 -27.97 15.22 -36.41
CA SER A 118 -27.82 16.20 -35.33
C SER A 118 -26.67 15.79 -34.42
N LEU A 119 -25.97 16.77 -33.83
CA LEU A 119 -24.96 16.49 -32.80
C LEU A 119 -25.69 16.04 -31.52
N GLY A 120 -25.28 14.90 -30.96
CA GLY A 120 -25.82 14.38 -29.70
C GLY A 120 -25.90 12.86 -29.65
N ILE A 121 -25.79 12.35 -28.43
CA ILE A 121 -25.93 10.94 -28.05
C ILE A 121 -26.99 10.78 -26.96
N THR A 122 -27.81 9.74 -27.11
CA THR A 122 -28.78 9.24 -26.14
C THR A 122 -28.52 7.77 -25.84
N LEU A 123 -29.20 7.23 -24.82
CA LEU A 123 -29.20 5.80 -24.51
C LEU A 123 -30.60 5.23 -24.72
N GLU A 124 -30.73 4.32 -25.69
CA GLU A 124 -32.02 3.74 -26.09
C GLU A 124 -31.94 2.22 -26.17
N THR A 125 -33.01 1.53 -25.79
CA THR A 125 -33.12 0.07 -25.92
C THR A 125 -33.41 -0.36 -27.37
N ALA A 126 -33.76 0.58 -28.25
CA ALA A 126 -34.07 0.27 -29.64
C ALA A 126 -32.81 -0.12 -30.43
N ASN A 127 -32.91 -1.20 -31.18
CA ASN A 127 -31.92 -1.61 -32.17
C ASN A 127 -32.32 -1.01 -33.52
N ASN A 128 -31.64 0.03 -33.95
CA ASN A 128 -31.90 0.71 -35.21
C ASN A 128 -30.59 1.24 -35.82
N SER A 129 -30.64 1.79 -37.02
CA SER A 129 -29.45 2.29 -37.72
C SER A 129 -28.72 3.43 -36.98
N LEU A 130 -29.35 4.12 -36.02
CA LEU A 130 -28.72 5.18 -35.22
C LEU A 130 -27.90 4.63 -34.05
N SER A 131 -28.08 3.36 -33.68
CA SER A 131 -27.29 2.69 -32.63
C SER A 131 -26.12 1.86 -33.15
N GLU A 132 -25.90 1.86 -34.48
CA GLU A 132 -24.83 1.12 -35.13
C GLU A 132 -23.59 1.97 -35.38
N TRP A 133 -22.41 1.45 -35.04
CA TRP A 133 -21.12 2.13 -35.16
C TRP A 133 -20.16 1.28 -35.98
N THR A 134 -19.20 1.91 -36.65
CA THR A 134 -18.09 1.21 -37.30
C THR A 134 -16.91 1.19 -36.33
N LEU A 135 -16.51 0.01 -35.86
CA LEU A 135 -15.31 -0.16 -35.03
C LEU A 135 -14.11 -0.42 -35.94
N THR A 136 -13.07 0.39 -35.82
CA THR A 136 -11.84 0.28 -36.62
C THR A 136 -10.61 0.33 -35.73
N ALA A 137 -9.60 -0.49 -36.01
CA ALA A 137 -8.28 -0.33 -35.41
C ALA A 137 -7.59 0.87 -36.07
N GLN A 138 -6.99 1.74 -35.26
CA GLN A 138 -6.25 2.91 -35.72
C GLN A 138 -4.74 2.67 -35.69
N ASP A 139 -4.27 1.95 -34.67
CA ASP A 139 -2.90 1.43 -34.51
C ASP A 139 -2.94 0.15 -33.64
N GLU A 140 -1.78 -0.36 -33.21
CA GLU A 140 -1.65 -1.61 -32.43
C GLU A 140 -2.32 -1.57 -31.05
N GLU A 141 -2.80 -0.43 -30.57
CA GLU A 141 -3.39 -0.37 -29.21
C GLU A 141 -4.59 0.57 -29.09
N THR A 142 -5.06 1.13 -30.20
CA THR A 142 -6.16 2.10 -30.20
C THR A 142 -7.16 1.87 -31.32
N PHE A 143 -8.40 2.22 -31.00
CA PHE A 143 -9.58 1.96 -31.82
C PHE A 143 -10.34 3.25 -32.06
N ALA A 144 -11.21 3.24 -33.06
CA ALA A 144 -12.13 4.34 -33.32
C ALA A 144 -13.53 3.81 -33.60
N LEU A 145 -14.52 4.54 -33.09
CA LEU A 145 -15.94 4.28 -33.30
C LEU A 145 -16.52 5.35 -34.21
N GLY A 146 -16.67 5.01 -35.48
CA GLY A 146 -17.26 5.86 -36.52
C GLY A 146 -18.78 5.73 -36.57
N ASP A 147 -19.45 6.80 -36.97
CA ASP A 147 -20.87 6.76 -37.30
C ASP A 147 -21.07 5.87 -38.54
N ALA A 148 -21.81 4.75 -38.39
CA ALA A 148 -22.04 3.82 -39.49
C ALA A 148 -22.78 4.46 -40.69
N THR A 149 -23.44 5.60 -40.47
CA THR A 149 -24.19 6.35 -41.50
C THR A 149 -23.44 7.59 -42.00
N SER A 150 -22.28 7.93 -41.44
CA SER A 150 -21.50 9.11 -41.83
C SER A 150 -20.00 8.92 -41.62
N ALA A 151 -19.24 8.93 -42.71
CA ALA A 151 -17.77 8.77 -42.68
C ALA A 151 -17.01 9.93 -42.01
N SER A 152 -17.67 11.06 -41.72
CA SER A 152 -17.05 12.27 -41.15
C SER A 152 -17.29 12.44 -39.65
N ARG A 153 -18.00 11.50 -39.00
CA ARG A 153 -18.38 11.59 -37.60
C ARG A 153 -17.89 10.41 -36.78
N TRP A 154 -17.41 10.72 -35.58
CA TRP A 154 -16.77 9.76 -34.69
C TRP A 154 -17.17 10.01 -33.25
N LEU A 155 -17.20 8.96 -32.43
CA LEU A 155 -17.29 9.11 -30.99
C LEU A 155 -16.02 9.80 -30.48
N LYS A 156 -16.18 10.94 -29.83
CA LYS A 156 -15.06 11.75 -29.33
C LYS A 156 -15.36 12.34 -27.97
N ALA A 157 -14.33 12.34 -27.10
CA ALA A 157 -14.36 13.03 -25.82
C ALA A 157 -13.79 14.44 -25.95
N GLU A 158 -14.50 15.42 -25.38
CA GLU A 158 -14.01 16.79 -25.24
C GLU A 158 -14.36 17.35 -23.86
N GLU A 159 -13.48 18.19 -23.31
CA GLU A 159 -13.83 19.02 -22.16
C GLU A 159 -14.66 20.22 -22.64
N VAL A 160 -15.87 20.34 -22.13
CA VAL A 160 -16.77 21.45 -22.44
C VAL A 160 -16.75 22.41 -21.26
N THR A 161 -16.35 23.65 -21.52
CA THR A 161 -16.33 24.73 -20.53
C THR A 161 -17.16 25.90 -21.05
N GLY A 162 -18.34 26.13 -20.47
CA GLY A 162 -19.23 27.24 -20.85
C GLY A 162 -20.70 27.03 -20.44
N ASN A 163 -21.48 28.12 -20.33
CA ASN A 163 -22.91 28.11 -19.98
C ASN A 163 -23.27 27.23 -18.76
N GLY A 164 -22.55 27.39 -17.64
CA GLY A 164 -22.80 26.65 -16.40
C GLY A 164 -22.50 25.14 -16.49
N THR A 165 -21.87 24.69 -17.57
CA THR A 165 -21.46 23.30 -17.78
C THR A 165 -19.94 23.22 -17.81
N LYS A 166 -19.37 22.51 -16.83
CA LYS A 166 -17.99 22.06 -16.81
C LYS A 166 -17.99 20.54 -16.69
N GLY A 167 -17.33 19.86 -17.61
CA GLY A 167 -17.22 18.40 -17.59
C GLY A 167 -16.61 17.86 -18.87
N ILE A 168 -16.24 16.59 -18.82
CA ILE A 168 -15.75 15.84 -19.97
C ILE A 168 -16.92 15.06 -20.55
N TYR A 169 -17.13 15.16 -21.85
CA TYR A 169 -18.29 14.57 -22.50
C TYR A 169 -17.91 13.85 -23.79
N PHE A 170 -18.55 12.71 -24.03
CA PHE A 170 -18.47 11.96 -25.28
C PHE A 170 -19.68 12.28 -26.16
N ASP A 171 -19.43 12.56 -27.44
CA ASP A 171 -20.45 12.87 -28.44
C ASP A 171 -20.01 12.42 -29.85
N ASN A 172 -20.92 12.48 -30.83
CA ASN A 172 -20.67 12.14 -32.24
C ASN A 172 -20.18 13.35 -33.06
N TYR A 173 -19.00 13.85 -32.72
CA TYR A 173 -18.42 15.04 -33.33
C TYR A 173 -18.03 14.84 -34.81
N SER A 174 -18.20 15.88 -35.62
CA SER A 174 -17.60 15.96 -36.96
C SER A 174 -16.12 16.32 -36.83
N SER A 175 -15.22 15.47 -37.32
CA SER A 175 -13.78 15.71 -37.23
C SER A 175 -13.04 15.08 -38.41
N THR A 176 -11.89 15.67 -38.77
CA THR A 176 -10.94 15.12 -39.74
C THR A 176 -10.08 13.99 -39.16
N SER A 177 -10.11 13.79 -37.84
CA SER A 177 -9.36 12.73 -37.15
C SER A 177 -10.22 12.05 -36.09
N ALA A 178 -10.21 10.72 -36.07
CA ALA A 178 -10.89 9.94 -35.05
C ALA A 178 -10.20 10.08 -33.67
N THR A 179 -10.98 9.94 -32.60
CA THR A 179 -10.41 9.79 -31.25
C THR A 179 -9.77 8.43 -31.12
N LYS A 180 -8.55 8.39 -30.59
CA LYS A 180 -7.90 7.14 -30.20
C LYS A 180 -8.54 6.61 -28.91
N LEU A 181 -9.46 5.67 -29.07
CA LEU A 181 -10.09 4.96 -27.97
C LEU A 181 -9.21 3.79 -27.53
N ILE A 182 -9.17 3.54 -26.23
CA ILE A 182 -8.49 2.40 -25.63
C ILE A 182 -9.58 1.50 -25.06
N LEU A 183 -9.55 0.22 -25.44
CA LEU A 183 -10.50 -0.78 -24.95
C LEU A 183 -9.79 -1.66 -23.91
N TYR A 184 -10.48 -1.96 -22.82
CA TYR A 184 -10.08 -3.01 -21.89
C TYR A 184 -11.20 -4.04 -21.83
N ARG A 185 -10.90 -5.32 -22.02
CA ARG A 185 -11.88 -6.41 -22.00
C ARG A 185 -11.79 -7.17 -20.68
N GLN A 186 -12.94 -7.46 -20.08
CA GLN A 186 -13.04 -8.27 -18.87
C GLN A 186 -12.43 -9.64 -19.12
N GLY A 187 -11.55 -10.09 -18.23
CA GLY A 187 -10.89 -11.39 -18.32
C GLY A 187 -9.84 -11.52 -19.44
N LEU A 188 -9.62 -10.48 -20.25
CA LEU A 188 -8.40 -10.39 -21.06
C LEU A 188 -7.24 -10.05 -20.11
N SER A 189 -6.13 -10.74 -20.21
CA SER A 189 -4.91 -10.41 -19.45
C SER A 189 -3.80 -10.18 -20.46
N ASP A 190 -3.16 -9.01 -20.36
CA ASP A 190 -2.13 -8.56 -21.30
C ASP A 190 -0.76 -9.17 -20.97
N ARG A 191 -0.74 -10.36 -20.36
CA ARG A 191 0.48 -11.14 -20.20
C ARG A 191 0.81 -11.76 -21.56
N VAL A 192 1.52 -10.98 -22.38
CA VAL A 192 2.46 -11.54 -23.37
C VAL A 192 3.27 -12.61 -22.65
N GLY A 193 2.98 -13.86 -23.00
CA GLY A 193 3.41 -15.02 -22.26
C GLY A 193 2.76 -16.29 -22.76
N ASP A 194 2.88 -16.57 -24.07
CA ASP A 194 2.94 -17.98 -24.54
C ASP A 194 4.08 -18.75 -23.84
N LYS A 195 4.95 -18.05 -23.08
CA LYS A 195 5.95 -18.62 -22.19
C LYS A 195 5.56 -18.44 -20.73
N THR A 196 5.52 -19.56 -20.02
CA THR A 196 5.46 -19.58 -18.56
C THR A 196 6.77 -19.03 -17.99
N THR A 197 6.75 -17.80 -17.47
CA THR A 197 7.90 -17.15 -16.79
C THR A 197 8.21 -17.74 -15.41
N LEU A 198 7.49 -18.78 -15.00
CA LEU A 198 7.69 -19.47 -13.74
C LEU A 198 9.04 -20.20 -13.74
N GLU A 199 9.71 -20.23 -12.59
CA GLU A 199 10.95 -20.97 -12.42
C GLU A 199 10.69 -22.48 -12.30
N ASP A 200 11.59 -23.29 -12.85
CA ASP A 200 11.53 -24.74 -12.68
C ASP A 200 11.74 -25.10 -11.20
N GLY A 201 10.85 -25.91 -10.63
CA GLY A 201 10.84 -26.26 -9.21
C GLY A 201 10.03 -25.31 -8.31
N ALA A 202 9.40 -24.26 -8.84
CA ALA A 202 8.54 -23.37 -8.06
C ALA A 202 7.31 -24.12 -7.49
N THR A 203 6.92 -23.78 -6.27
CA THR A 203 5.65 -24.24 -5.69
C THR A 203 4.52 -23.36 -6.21
N VAL A 204 3.47 -23.98 -6.78
CA VAL A 204 2.36 -23.27 -7.41
C VAL A 204 1.00 -23.82 -6.97
N GLY A 205 0.01 -22.93 -6.91
CA GLY A 205 -1.42 -23.30 -6.83
C GLY A 205 -2.12 -22.95 -8.13
N LEU A 206 -3.27 -23.59 -8.40
CA LEU A 206 -4.09 -23.26 -9.57
C LEU A 206 -5.12 -22.19 -9.20
N ASN A 207 -5.11 -21.06 -9.91
CA ASN A 207 -5.98 -19.92 -9.60
C ASN A 207 -6.74 -19.34 -10.81
N SER A 208 -7.89 -18.73 -10.50
CA SER A 208 -8.63 -17.79 -11.37
C SER A 208 -8.88 -16.53 -10.55
N GLY A 209 -8.10 -15.48 -10.81
CA GLY A 209 -8.09 -14.31 -9.93
C GLY A 209 -7.61 -14.68 -8.53
N THR A 210 -8.45 -14.44 -7.51
CA THR A 210 -8.14 -14.75 -6.11
C THR A 210 -8.61 -16.14 -5.67
N LEU A 211 -9.34 -16.86 -6.53
CA LEU A 211 -9.88 -18.18 -6.23
C LEU A 211 -8.85 -19.27 -6.55
N PHE A 212 -8.49 -20.05 -5.55
CA PHE A 212 -7.55 -21.17 -5.66
C PHE A 212 -8.25 -22.52 -5.54
N ARG A 213 -7.72 -23.52 -6.23
CA ARG A 213 -8.22 -24.90 -6.18
C ARG A 213 -7.76 -25.64 -4.91
N THR A 214 -8.68 -26.21 -4.13
CA THR A 214 -8.37 -27.14 -3.04
C THR A 214 -8.13 -28.56 -3.56
N ALA A 215 -7.64 -29.48 -2.72
CA ALA A 215 -7.41 -30.88 -3.12
C ALA A 215 -8.70 -31.59 -3.57
N GLU A 216 -9.84 -31.22 -3.00
CA GLU A 216 -11.18 -31.71 -3.35
C GLU A 216 -11.74 -31.06 -4.62
N GLY A 217 -11.00 -30.12 -5.23
CA GLY A 217 -11.42 -29.40 -6.43
C GLY A 217 -12.37 -28.22 -6.17
N ALA A 218 -12.60 -27.84 -4.91
CA ALA A 218 -13.38 -26.67 -4.55
C ALA A 218 -12.58 -25.37 -4.80
N ALA A 219 -13.29 -24.24 -4.85
CA ALA A 219 -12.68 -22.92 -4.86
C ALA A 219 -12.53 -22.37 -3.44
N LEU A 220 -11.36 -21.80 -3.15
CA LEU A 220 -11.04 -21.09 -1.93
C LEU A 220 -10.59 -19.67 -2.30
N ASP A 221 -11.28 -18.66 -1.77
CA ASP A 221 -10.82 -17.28 -1.94
C ASP A 221 -9.62 -17.00 -1.03
N LEU A 222 -8.52 -16.60 -1.65
CA LEU A 222 -7.27 -16.24 -0.98
C LEU A 222 -6.90 -14.78 -1.19
N ALA A 223 -7.84 -13.88 -1.46
CA ALA A 223 -7.53 -12.48 -1.73
C ALA A 223 -6.64 -11.77 -0.69
N ASP A 224 -6.57 -12.28 0.55
CA ASP A 224 -5.67 -11.81 1.61
C ASP A 224 -4.22 -12.28 1.48
N ASN A 225 -3.94 -13.26 0.62
CA ASN A 225 -2.63 -13.88 0.45
C ASN A 225 -1.84 -13.30 -0.73
N GLU A 226 -2.45 -12.46 -1.57
CA GLU A 226 -1.75 -11.82 -2.69
C GLU A 226 -0.68 -10.85 -2.18
N LEU A 227 0.54 -10.97 -2.69
CA LEU A 227 1.70 -10.18 -2.30
C LEU A 227 2.05 -9.14 -3.36
N THR A 228 2.73 -8.06 -2.96
CA THR A 228 3.12 -6.96 -3.86
C THR A 228 4.08 -7.35 -4.98
N ASN A 229 4.69 -8.53 -4.91
CA ASN A 229 5.54 -9.09 -5.97
C ASN A 229 4.78 -10.05 -6.92
N GLU A 230 3.44 -10.02 -6.90
CA GLU A 230 2.54 -10.88 -7.69
C GLU A 230 2.56 -12.37 -7.32
N ALA A 231 3.33 -12.76 -6.29
CA ALA A 231 3.27 -14.09 -5.70
C ALA A 231 2.22 -14.16 -4.58
N TRP A 232 2.07 -15.34 -3.98
CA TRP A 232 1.06 -15.60 -2.95
C TRP A 232 1.71 -16.14 -1.67
N ALA A 233 1.20 -15.71 -0.53
CA ALA A 233 1.48 -16.36 0.74
C ALA A 233 0.86 -17.77 0.75
N PRO A 234 1.58 -18.79 1.25
CA PRO A 234 1.10 -20.16 1.23
C PRO A 234 -0.12 -20.35 2.12
N ASP A 235 -1.01 -21.27 1.72
CA ASP A 235 -2.17 -21.72 2.49
C ASP A 235 -2.29 -23.25 2.37
N GLU A 236 -2.37 -23.93 3.51
CA GLU A 236 -2.39 -25.40 3.57
C GLU A 236 -3.65 -26.03 2.96
N ARG A 237 -4.72 -25.25 2.78
CA ARG A 237 -5.99 -25.73 2.21
C ARG A 237 -5.96 -25.75 0.69
N VAL A 238 -4.98 -25.08 0.07
CA VAL A 238 -4.80 -25.09 -1.39
C VAL A 238 -4.04 -26.32 -1.81
N GLU A 239 -4.45 -26.91 -2.93
CA GLU A 239 -3.62 -27.93 -3.55
C GLU A 239 -2.42 -27.29 -4.24
N ALA A 240 -1.25 -27.50 -3.65
CA ALA A 240 0.02 -27.06 -4.18
C ALA A 240 0.71 -28.15 -5.01
N PHE A 241 1.38 -27.72 -6.08
CA PHE A 241 2.17 -28.54 -6.99
C PHE A 241 3.58 -27.95 -7.13
N THR A 242 4.54 -28.79 -7.49
CA THR A 242 5.83 -28.36 -8.02
C THR A 242 5.69 -28.17 -9.52
N PHE A 243 5.95 -26.96 -10.00
CA PHE A 243 6.02 -26.64 -11.42
C PHE A 243 7.29 -27.23 -12.02
N ARG A 244 7.18 -28.04 -13.08
CA ARG A 244 8.32 -28.66 -13.76
C ARG A 244 8.32 -28.34 -15.24
N LYS A 245 9.36 -27.67 -15.72
CA LYS A 245 9.54 -27.42 -17.16
C LYS A 245 9.86 -28.72 -17.89
N ARG A 246 9.32 -28.88 -19.08
CA ARG A 246 9.68 -29.97 -20.00
C ARG A 246 10.39 -29.41 -21.24
N ASP A 247 9.86 -28.31 -21.78
CA ASP A 247 10.52 -27.49 -22.79
C ASP A 247 10.16 -26.00 -22.60
N ASN A 248 10.31 -25.18 -23.65
CA ASN A 248 10.05 -23.74 -23.58
C ASN A 248 8.55 -23.37 -23.52
N GLU A 249 7.67 -24.27 -23.92
CA GLU A 249 6.22 -24.03 -24.09
C GLU A 249 5.40 -24.97 -23.19
N CYS A 250 5.97 -26.10 -22.79
CA CYS A 250 5.30 -27.16 -22.05
C CYS A 250 5.88 -27.38 -20.65
N PHE A 251 5.00 -27.72 -19.72
CA PHE A 251 5.32 -28.04 -18.34
C PHE A 251 4.41 -29.15 -17.80
N VAL A 252 4.78 -29.69 -16.63
CA VAL A 252 3.93 -30.54 -15.82
C VAL A 252 3.79 -29.96 -14.42
N LEU A 253 2.70 -30.30 -13.75
CA LEU A 253 2.49 -30.00 -12.34
C LEU A 253 2.62 -31.29 -11.55
N GLU A 254 3.64 -31.37 -10.71
CA GLU A 254 4.01 -32.57 -9.96
C GLU A 254 3.60 -32.44 -8.49
N LYS A 255 3.08 -33.51 -7.90
CA LYS A 255 2.83 -33.61 -6.46
C LYS A 255 3.16 -35.03 -6.01
N GLU A 256 4.12 -35.16 -5.09
CA GLU A 256 4.55 -36.45 -4.52
C GLU A 256 4.91 -37.50 -5.58
N GLY A 257 5.58 -37.09 -6.67
CA GLY A 257 5.96 -37.98 -7.77
C GLY A 257 4.83 -38.39 -8.72
N LYS A 258 3.65 -37.76 -8.61
CA LYS A 258 2.51 -37.91 -9.53
C LYS A 258 2.23 -36.58 -10.24
N PHE A 259 1.50 -36.62 -11.34
CA PHE A 259 1.24 -35.48 -12.23
C PHE A 259 -0.23 -35.10 -12.26
N PHE A 260 -0.53 -33.80 -12.29
CA PHE A 260 -1.89 -33.29 -12.44
C PHE A 260 -2.43 -33.59 -13.84
N ASP A 261 -3.53 -34.35 -13.90
CA ASP A 261 -4.03 -34.98 -15.11
C ASP A 261 -5.33 -34.39 -15.67
N LEU A 262 -5.81 -35.01 -16.74
CA LEU A 262 -7.01 -34.63 -17.48
C LEU A 262 -8.32 -34.84 -16.70
N GLN A 263 -8.29 -35.54 -15.57
CA GLN A 263 -9.43 -35.67 -14.65
C GLN A 263 -9.33 -34.73 -13.46
N LEU A 264 -8.39 -33.79 -13.53
CA LEU A 264 -8.10 -32.82 -12.48
C LEU A 264 -7.73 -33.52 -11.17
N GLN A 265 -6.99 -34.63 -11.26
CA GLN A 265 -6.43 -35.38 -10.14
C GLN A 265 -4.95 -35.68 -10.37
N THR A 266 -4.27 -36.24 -9.38
CA THR A 266 -2.88 -36.70 -9.55
C THR A 266 -2.84 -38.13 -10.08
N SER A 267 -2.12 -38.35 -11.18
CA SER A 267 -1.91 -39.65 -11.82
C SER A 267 -0.43 -39.96 -12.01
N SER A 268 -0.07 -41.24 -12.16
CA SER A 268 1.31 -41.66 -12.47
C SER A 268 1.75 -41.31 -13.89
N ALA A 269 0.81 -41.07 -14.81
CA ALA A 269 1.13 -40.72 -16.19
C ALA A 269 1.38 -39.20 -16.32
N GLU A 270 2.45 -38.82 -17.01
CA GLU A 270 2.72 -37.40 -17.29
C GLU A 270 1.62 -36.81 -18.17
N THR A 271 1.08 -35.67 -17.73
CA THR A 271 0.16 -34.84 -18.52
C THR A 271 0.84 -33.51 -18.77
N LEU A 272 1.04 -33.19 -20.05
CA LEU A 272 1.68 -31.96 -20.49
C LEU A 272 0.65 -30.83 -20.58
N TRP A 273 1.04 -29.68 -20.05
CA TRP A 273 0.29 -28.44 -20.06
C TRP A 273 1.12 -27.36 -20.74
N MET A 274 0.44 -26.40 -21.36
CA MET A 274 1.01 -25.18 -21.91
C MET A 274 0.16 -23.98 -21.49
N MET A 275 0.72 -22.77 -21.57
CA MET A 275 -0.07 -21.54 -21.45
C MET A 275 -0.55 -21.12 -22.84
N LYS A 276 -1.85 -20.89 -22.99
CA LYS A 276 -2.44 -20.35 -24.22
C LYS A 276 -3.48 -19.30 -23.85
N ASN A 277 -3.35 -18.09 -24.40
CA ASN A 277 -4.26 -16.96 -24.09
C ASN A 277 -4.43 -16.71 -22.57
N GLY A 278 -3.34 -16.83 -21.81
CA GLY A 278 -3.35 -16.62 -20.35
C GLY A 278 -3.99 -17.76 -19.53
N THR A 279 -4.40 -18.86 -20.18
CA THR A 279 -5.02 -20.02 -19.54
C THR A 279 -4.15 -21.28 -19.68
N MET A 280 -4.19 -22.15 -18.68
CA MET A 280 -3.54 -23.45 -18.71
C MET A 280 -4.33 -24.42 -19.62
N THR A 281 -3.66 -24.95 -20.64
CA THR A 281 -4.27 -25.78 -21.70
C THR A 281 -3.50 -27.07 -21.89
N THR A 282 -4.19 -28.16 -22.16
CA THR A 282 -3.61 -29.50 -22.38
C THR A 282 -2.89 -29.59 -23.73
N VAL A 283 -1.78 -30.33 -23.77
CA VAL A 283 -1.03 -30.62 -25.01
C VAL A 283 -1.49 -31.97 -25.56
N GLU A 284 -2.57 -31.95 -26.33
CA GLU A 284 -3.16 -33.13 -26.98
C GLU A 284 -3.78 -32.77 -28.35
N GLU A 285 -4.26 -33.76 -29.09
CA GLU A 285 -4.83 -33.57 -30.44
C GLU A 285 -6.00 -32.58 -30.45
N THR A 286 -6.84 -32.60 -29.41
CA THR A 286 -7.90 -31.62 -29.18
C THR A 286 -7.65 -30.90 -27.85
N PRO A 287 -6.97 -29.74 -27.86
CA PRO A 287 -6.61 -29.03 -26.64
C PRO A 287 -7.84 -28.64 -25.81
N ARG A 288 -7.70 -28.76 -24.50
CA ARG A 288 -8.71 -28.37 -23.51
C ARG A 288 -8.11 -27.38 -22.52
N SER A 289 -8.79 -26.27 -22.31
CA SER A 289 -8.39 -25.23 -21.37
C SER A 289 -9.01 -25.50 -20.00
N LEU A 290 -8.21 -25.35 -18.95
CA LEU A 290 -8.68 -25.38 -17.57
C LEU A 290 -9.37 -24.05 -17.27
N CYS A 291 -10.65 -24.09 -16.94
CA CYS A 291 -11.45 -22.91 -16.63
C CYS A 291 -12.20 -23.08 -15.30
N TYR A 292 -12.44 -21.95 -14.61
CA TYR A 292 -13.37 -21.92 -13.49
C TYR A 292 -14.80 -21.73 -14.01
N ASP A 293 -15.72 -22.59 -13.61
CA ASP A 293 -17.14 -22.37 -13.77
C ASP A 293 -17.68 -21.75 -12.48
N ALA A 294 -17.84 -20.42 -12.46
CA ALA A 294 -18.34 -19.69 -11.30
C ALA A 294 -19.80 -20.05 -10.94
N ALA A 295 -20.62 -20.48 -11.92
CA ALA A 295 -21.99 -20.87 -11.66
C ALA A 295 -22.07 -22.25 -10.98
N ALA A 296 -21.18 -23.17 -11.35
CA ALA A 296 -21.09 -24.49 -10.74
C ALA A 296 -20.15 -24.55 -9.51
N GLY A 297 -19.32 -23.52 -9.31
CA GLY A 297 -18.30 -23.49 -8.24
C GLY A 297 -17.20 -24.54 -8.41
N GLN A 298 -16.86 -24.89 -9.66
CA GLN A 298 -15.98 -26.03 -9.96
C GLN A 298 -15.02 -25.73 -11.11
N TRP A 299 -13.85 -26.38 -11.07
CA TRP A 299 -12.90 -26.40 -12.18
C TRP A 299 -13.30 -27.42 -13.24
N LYS A 300 -13.21 -27.04 -14.51
CA LYS A 300 -13.57 -27.89 -15.64
C LYS A 300 -12.57 -27.72 -16.78
N LEU A 301 -12.43 -28.77 -17.59
CA LEU A 301 -11.73 -28.72 -18.86
C LEU A 301 -12.74 -28.49 -19.98
N LEU A 302 -12.55 -27.43 -20.74
CA LEU A 302 -13.42 -27.03 -21.84
C LEU A 302 -12.63 -26.97 -23.16
N THR A 303 -13.25 -27.42 -24.25
CA THR A 303 -12.70 -27.29 -25.61
C THR A 303 -12.96 -25.89 -26.21
N THR A 304 -13.83 -25.09 -25.58
CA THR A 304 -14.13 -23.70 -25.94
C THR A 304 -13.80 -22.78 -24.76
N GLU A 305 -13.36 -21.55 -25.02
CA GLU A 305 -12.95 -20.55 -24.00
C GLU A 305 -14.15 -19.94 -23.23
N ASN A 306 -15.12 -20.75 -22.81
CA ASN A 306 -16.36 -20.29 -22.16
C ASN A 306 -16.28 -20.29 -20.61
N GLY A 307 -15.17 -19.81 -20.03
CA GLY A 307 -15.01 -19.70 -18.57
C GLY A 307 -13.87 -18.77 -18.19
N THR A 308 -13.71 -18.46 -16.90
CA THR A 308 -12.60 -17.61 -16.46
C THR A 308 -11.27 -18.38 -16.49
N ALA A 309 -10.26 -17.70 -17.02
CA ALA A 309 -8.92 -18.22 -17.22
C ALA A 309 -8.31 -18.76 -15.92
N THR A 310 -7.73 -19.97 -15.99
CA THR A 310 -6.98 -20.58 -14.88
C THR A 310 -5.50 -20.59 -15.20
N ARG A 311 -4.66 -20.31 -14.21
CA ARG A 311 -3.20 -20.38 -14.35
C ARG A 311 -2.53 -20.91 -13.09
N PRO A 312 -1.27 -21.39 -13.19
CA PRO A 312 -0.45 -21.61 -12.01
C PRO A 312 0.00 -20.26 -11.44
N ALA A 313 -0.17 -20.07 -10.13
CA ALA A 313 0.31 -18.92 -9.37
C ALA A 313 1.33 -19.37 -8.32
N VAL A 314 2.42 -18.60 -8.17
CA VAL A 314 3.55 -18.97 -7.30
C VAL A 314 3.22 -18.74 -5.84
N PHE A 315 3.48 -19.74 -5.01
CA PHE A 315 3.57 -19.58 -3.57
C PHE A 315 5.03 -19.36 -3.15
N VAL A 316 5.25 -18.37 -2.30
CA VAL A 316 6.54 -18.20 -1.63
C VAL A 316 6.69 -19.16 -0.45
N ALA A 317 7.86 -19.18 0.19
CA ALA A 317 8.11 -20.00 1.37
C ALA A 317 7.14 -19.72 2.53
N GLN A 318 6.96 -20.71 3.41
CA GLN A 318 6.14 -20.58 4.63
C GLN A 318 6.56 -19.38 5.50
N PRO A 319 5.59 -18.69 6.15
CA PRO A 319 5.91 -17.58 7.03
C PRO A 319 6.80 -18.04 8.17
N ALA A 320 7.87 -17.29 8.43
CA ALA A 320 8.77 -17.51 9.54
C ALA A 320 9.06 -16.19 10.25
N LYS A 321 9.22 -16.25 11.57
CA LYS A 321 9.60 -15.12 12.41
C LYS A 321 10.65 -15.52 13.43
N GLU A 322 11.56 -14.60 13.74
CA GLU A 322 12.55 -14.76 14.80
C GLU A 322 12.79 -13.40 15.48
N ILE A 323 13.15 -13.42 16.76
CA ILE A 323 13.68 -12.23 17.44
C ILE A 323 15.18 -12.40 17.54
N ASP A 324 15.93 -11.49 16.93
CA ASP A 324 17.38 -11.57 16.91
C ASP A 324 18.02 -11.16 18.26
N SER A 325 19.34 -11.30 18.37
CA SER A 325 20.10 -10.94 19.59
C SER A 325 19.99 -9.46 20.01
N ARG A 326 19.51 -8.58 19.13
CA ARG A 326 19.33 -7.14 19.37
C ARG A 326 17.89 -6.81 19.77
N GLY A 327 16.98 -7.79 19.74
CA GLY A 327 15.55 -7.61 20.02
C GLY A 327 14.75 -7.17 18.79
N VAL A 328 15.22 -7.43 17.57
CA VAL A 328 14.50 -7.12 16.32
C VAL A 328 13.68 -8.33 15.88
N LEU A 329 12.39 -8.13 15.63
CA LEU A 329 11.50 -9.13 15.05
C LEU A 329 11.71 -9.19 13.54
N VAL A 330 12.42 -10.21 13.05
CA VAL A 330 12.71 -10.41 11.63
C VAL A 330 11.67 -11.35 11.03
N LEU A 331 11.02 -10.93 9.93
CA LEU A 331 10.08 -11.75 9.19
C LEU A 331 10.70 -12.29 7.89
N ARG A 332 10.35 -13.52 7.54
CA ARG A 332 10.73 -14.20 6.28
C ARG A 332 9.52 -14.95 5.71
N GLY A 333 9.61 -15.33 4.44
CA GLY A 333 8.56 -16.08 3.73
C GLY A 333 7.34 -15.22 3.37
N GLY A 334 6.22 -15.87 3.08
CA GLY A 334 4.97 -15.22 2.69
C GLY A 334 4.00 -15.12 3.85
N TRP A 335 3.56 -13.91 4.14
CA TRP A 335 2.55 -13.64 5.15
C TRP A 335 1.27 -13.20 4.46
N SER A 336 0.12 -13.77 4.84
CA SER A 336 -1.17 -13.21 4.43
C SER A 336 -1.48 -11.93 5.21
N ALA A 337 -2.38 -11.10 4.69
CA ALA A 337 -2.85 -9.90 5.37
C ALA A 337 -3.38 -10.18 6.78
N ALA A 338 -4.13 -11.28 6.94
CA ALA A 338 -4.65 -11.70 8.23
C ALA A 338 -3.54 -12.18 9.18
N ALA A 339 -2.61 -13.01 8.70
CA ALA A 339 -1.50 -13.51 9.52
C ALA A 339 -0.55 -12.38 9.96
N LEU A 340 -0.25 -11.44 9.07
CA LEU A 340 0.58 -10.28 9.38
C LEU A 340 -0.10 -9.33 10.37
N ALA A 341 -1.42 -9.13 10.25
CA ALA A 341 -2.18 -8.32 11.20
C ALA A 341 -2.23 -8.94 12.60
N ALA A 342 -2.22 -10.27 12.70
CA ALA A 342 -2.20 -11.01 13.95
C ALA A 342 -0.78 -11.18 14.56
N LEU A 343 0.22 -10.49 14.02
CA LEU A 343 1.59 -10.59 14.50
C LEU A 343 1.70 -10.13 15.95
N ASP A 344 2.41 -10.92 16.75
CA ASP A 344 2.76 -10.61 18.12
C ASP A 344 4.16 -9.99 18.19
N PHE A 345 4.25 -8.83 18.85
CA PHE A 345 5.44 -8.02 19.02
C PHE A 345 6.11 -8.18 20.39
N GLU A 346 5.56 -9.02 21.28
CA GLU A 346 6.11 -9.22 22.63
C GLU A 346 7.60 -9.57 22.58
N GLY A 347 8.40 -8.94 23.46
CA GLY A 347 9.84 -9.15 23.55
C GLY A 347 10.67 -8.48 22.45
N SER A 348 10.05 -7.81 21.46
CA SER A 348 10.74 -7.09 20.40
C SER A 348 10.72 -5.57 20.60
N ARG A 349 11.64 -4.88 19.93
CA ARG A 349 11.83 -3.41 20.01
C ARG A 349 11.69 -2.71 18.67
N ALA A 350 11.78 -3.47 17.58
CA ALA A 350 11.58 -3.05 16.20
C ALA A 350 11.20 -4.29 15.36
N ALA A 351 10.59 -4.09 14.20
CA ALA A 351 10.30 -5.16 13.26
C ALA A 351 11.00 -4.92 11.92
N ASP A 352 11.63 -5.96 11.38
CA ASP A 352 12.27 -5.97 10.07
C ASP A 352 11.48 -6.88 9.11
N LEU A 353 10.76 -6.24 8.19
CA LEU A 353 9.96 -6.85 7.13
C LEU A 353 10.61 -6.65 5.75
N THR A 354 11.88 -6.22 5.69
CA THR A 354 12.57 -5.95 4.42
C THR A 354 12.78 -7.21 3.56
N GLN A 355 12.69 -8.40 4.16
CA GLN A 355 12.87 -9.69 3.49
C GLN A 355 11.56 -10.37 3.08
N ILE A 356 10.42 -9.70 3.24
CA ILE A 356 9.13 -10.19 2.78
C ILE A 356 8.53 -9.21 1.76
N SER A 357 7.71 -9.72 0.86
CA SER A 357 6.76 -8.89 0.12
C SER A 357 5.52 -8.70 0.98
N LEU A 358 5.04 -7.46 1.12
CA LEU A 358 3.83 -7.19 1.89
C LEU A 358 2.60 -7.72 1.15
N PRO A 359 1.53 -8.11 1.87
CA PRO A 359 0.24 -8.35 1.25
C PRO A 359 -0.27 -7.10 0.54
N VAL A 360 -0.86 -7.25 -0.65
CA VAL A 360 -1.50 -6.14 -1.38
C VAL A 360 -2.59 -5.49 -0.53
N ARG A 361 -3.27 -6.29 0.30
CA ARG A 361 -4.33 -5.87 1.22
C ARG A 361 -3.85 -5.83 2.68
N ALA A 362 -2.62 -5.38 2.93
CA ALA A 362 -2.09 -5.30 4.29
C ALA A 362 -3.03 -4.50 5.21
N ARG A 363 -3.13 -4.93 6.47
CA ARG A 363 -4.08 -4.41 7.45
C ARG A 363 -3.36 -3.85 8.67
N SER A 364 -4.10 -3.06 9.44
CA SER A 364 -3.75 -2.69 10.81
C SER A 364 -3.44 -3.92 11.66
N TYR A 365 -2.43 -3.83 12.53
CA TYR A 365 -2.19 -4.86 13.53
C TYR A 365 -3.36 -4.95 14.51
N SER A 366 -3.79 -6.17 14.80
CA SER A 366 -4.83 -6.44 15.79
C SER A 366 -4.37 -6.12 17.22
N SER A 367 -3.07 -6.23 17.47
CA SER A 367 -2.43 -5.84 18.72
C SER A 367 -1.17 -5.03 18.39
N PRO A 368 -1.23 -3.69 18.48
CA PRO A 368 -0.07 -2.86 18.17
C PRO A 368 1.08 -3.10 19.17
N PRO A 369 2.33 -2.77 18.81
CA PRO A 369 3.45 -2.84 19.73
C PRO A 369 3.19 -2.09 21.04
N THR A 370 3.68 -2.63 22.15
CA THR A 370 3.52 -2.01 23.48
C THR A 370 4.26 -0.69 23.61
N THR A 371 5.40 -0.55 22.90
CA THR A 371 6.17 0.69 22.83
C THR A 371 5.67 1.54 21.67
N THR A 372 5.39 2.81 21.90
CA THR A 372 4.84 3.71 20.86
C THR A 372 5.89 4.10 19.80
N ASN A 373 7.15 4.28 20.20
CA ASN A 373 8.25 4.62 19.27
C ASN A 373 8.87 3.35 18.65
N TYR A 374 8.04 2.50 18.04
CA TYR A 374 8.44 1.21 17.49
C TYR A 374 8.60 1.30 15.96
N PRO A 375 9.84 1.28 15.42
CA PRO A 375 10.03 1.34 13.98
C PRO A 375 9.75 -0.01 13.31
N ILE A 376 9.14 0.09 12.12
CA ILE A 376 8.91 -1.04 11.23
C ILE A 376 9.68 -0.77 9.94
N PHE A 377 10.64 -1.65 9.62
CA PHE A 377 11.43 -1.56 8.39
C PHE A 377 10.76 -2.38 7.28
N VAL A 378 10.58 -1.79 6.10
CA VAL A 378 9.99 -2.44 4.92
C VAL A 378 10.82 -2.15 3.69
N ALA A 379 10.75 -3.00 2.66
CA ALA A 379 11.37 -2.68 1.37
C ALA A 379 10.67 -1.45 0.73
N GLU A 380 11.41 -0.58 0.05
CA GLU A 380 10.85 0.61 -0.60
C GLU A 380 9.79 0.25 -1.66
N SER A 381 9.96 -0.85 -2.38
CA SER A 381 8.98 -1.33 -3.36
C SER A 381 7.61 -1.67 -2.75
N ALA A 382 7.54 -1.87 -1.43
CA ALA A 382 6.31 -2.17 -0.72
C ALA A 382 5.65 -0.93 -0.09
N ALA A 383 6.19 0.27 -0.28
CA ALA A 383 5.72 1.51 0.36
C ALA A 383 4.21 1.77 0.15
N ASN A 384 3.69 1.49 -1.06
CA ASN A 384 2.29 1.71 -1.40
C ASN A 384 1.33 0.73 -0.69
N ALA A 385 1.82 -0.42 -0.25
CA ALA A 385 1.04 -1.41 0.48
C ALA A 385 1.06 -1.17 2.00
N VAL A 386 1.87 -0.24 2.51
CA VAL A 386 1.98 0.03 3.94
C VAL A 386 0.70 0.72 4.45
N PRO A 387 -0.03 0.10 5.40
CA PRO A 387 -1.23 0.71 5.99
C PRO A 387 -0.97 2.10 6.58
N GLU A 388 -1.93 3.01 6.44
CA GLU A 388 -1.78 4.41 6.90
C GLU A 388 -1.57 4.52 8.41
N ASN A 389 -2.13 3.60 9.19
CA ASN A 389 -2.05 3.59 10.64
C ASN A 389 -0.74 2.99 11.19
N TRP A 390 0.18 2.56 10.32
CA TRP A 390 1.54 2.22 10.73
C TRP A 390 2.33 3.52 10.86
N ASN A 391 2.35 4.07 12.07
CA ASN A 391 2.79 5.45 12.33
C ASN A 391 4.31 5.68 12.22
N PHE A 392 5.13 4.63 12.35
CA PHE A 392 6.59 4.72 12.29
C PHE A 392 7.17 3.65 11.38
N VAL A 393 7.23 3.97 10.08
CA VAL A 393 7.71 3.06 9.03
C VAL A 393 8.94 3.65 8.34
N VAL A 394 9.98 2.84 8.24
CA VAL A 394 11.23 3.17 7.54
C VAL A 394 11.33 2.28 6.30
N THR A 395 11.43 2.87 5.12
CA THR A 395 11.69 2.14 3.88
C THR A 395 13.18 1.90 3.68
N GLU A 396 13.53 0.74 3.14
CA GLU A 396 14.89 0.37 2.75
C GLU A 396 14.98 0.10 1.24
N LYS A 397 15.93 0.75 0.59
CA LYS A 397 16.25 0.57 -0.83
C LYS A 397 17.17 -0.63 -1.03
N THR A 398 17.26 -1.10 -2.28
CA THR A 398 18.17 -2.18 -2.66
C THR A 398 19.65 -1.85 -2.49
N ASP A 399 20.02 -0.57 -2.49
CA ASP A 399 21.38 -0.09 -2.19
C ASP A 399 21.67 0.02 -0.67
N GLY A 400 20.69 -0.33 0.17
CA GLY A 400 20.76 -0.25 1.63
C GLY A 400 20.48 1.13 2.21
N SER A 401 20.12 2.14 1.40
CA SER A 401 19.69 3.44 1.89
C SER A 401 18.33 3.33 2.57
N ARG A 402 18.11 4.13 3.62
CA ARG A 402 16.90 4.08 4.44
C ARG A 402 16.29 5.45 4.62
N HIS A 403 14.96 5.53 4.53
CA HIS A 403 14.22 6.77 4.60
C HIS A 403 12.95 6.59 5.43
N LEU A 404 12.58 7.60 6.21
CA LEU A 404 11.30 7.62 6.88
C LEU A 404 10.18 7.75 5.83
N LEU A 405 9.15 6.90 5.88
CA LEU A 405 8.10 6.84 4.85
C LEU A 405 7.14 8.03 4.93
N ARG A 406 6.72 8.39 6.15
CA ARG A 406 5.69 9.40 6.44
C ARG A 406 6.11 10.24 7.64
N PRO A 407 5.50 11.42 7.83
CA PRO A 407 5.73 12.17 9.05
C PRO A 407 5.42 11.34 10.31
N THR A 408 6.33 11.33 11.28
CA THR A 408 6.23 10.55 12.52
C THR A 408 6.47 11.42 13.73
N GLU A 409 5.54 11.39 14.68
CA GLU A 409 5.69 12.04 15.98
C GLU A 409 6.11 11.00 17.03
N LEU A 410 7.29 11.20 17.61
CA LEU A 410 7.79 10.39 18.71
C LEU A 410 7.12 10.82 20.02
N THR A 411 6.76 9.83 20.82
CA THR A 411 6.19 10.03 22.16
C THR A 411 7.31 10.25 23.18
N ASP A 412 7.27 11.39 23.90
CA ASP A 412 8.25 11.68 24.95
C ASP A 412 8.22 10.64 26.08
N LYS A 413 9.38 10.40 26.69
CA LYS A 413 9.60 9.41 27.78
C LYS A 413 9.25 7.96 27.41
N GLN A 414 9.03 7.65 26.12
CA GLN A 414 8.93 6.28 25.62
C GLN A 414 10.26 5.84 24.98
N PRO A 415 10.71 4.59 25.21
CA PRO A 415 11.96 4.08 24.66
C PRO A 415 12.02 4.22 23.15
N PHE A 416 13.17 4.58 22.60
CA PHE A 416 13.42 4.61 21.17
C PHE A 416 14.56 3.66 20.83
N PHE A 417 14.31 2.79 19.86
CA PHE A 417 15.30 1.88 19.34
C PHE A 417 15.32 1.99 17.83
N ALA A 418 16.48 2.24 17.24
CA ALA A 418 16.68 2.15 15.80
C ALA A 418 17.90 1.27 15.54
N GLU A 419 17.67 0.04 15.07
CA GLU A 419 18.73 -0.91 14.73
C GLU A 419 19.71 -0.32 13.69
N ARG A 420 19.19 0.53 12.80
CA ARG A 420 19.92 1.12 11.67
C ARG A 420 19.58 2.59 11.57
N VAL A 421 20.55 3.39 11.13
CA VAL A 421 20.33 4.81 10.82
C VAL A 421 19.44 4.96 9.58
N PHE A 422 18.60 5.99 9.57
CA PHE A 422 17.76 6.32 8.42
C PHE A 422 17.67 7.83 8.23
N SER A 423 17.42 8.23 6.99
CA SER A 423 17.31 9.64 6.60
C SER A 423 15.91 10.16 6.93
N VAL A 424 15.86 11.42 7.36
CA VAL A 424 14.64 12.19 7.59
C VAL A 424 14.73 13.49 6.80
N GLU A 425 13.61 13.93 6.24
CA GLU A 425 13.47 15.26 5.64
C GLU A 425 13.08 16.30 6.71
N GLU A 426 13.16 17.58 6.35
CA GLU A 426 12.78 18.66 7.25
C GLU A 426 11.31 18.52 7.71
N SER A 427 11.10 18.63 9.02
CA SER A 427 9.80 18.45 9.71
C SER A 427 9.15 17.07 9.56
N GLN A 428 9.87 16.07 9.04
CA GLN A 428 9.31 14.74 8.83
C GLN A 428 9.25 13.92 10.13
N MET A 429 10.17 14.13 11.05
CA MET A 429 10.11 13.58 12.41
C MET A 429 9.97 14.69 13.45
N SER A 430 9.14 14.49 14.47
CA SER A 430 8.95 15.46 15.56
C SER A 430 8.82 14.82 16.93
N LEU A 431 8.99 15.60 18.00
CA LEU A 431 8.70 15.22 19.38
C LEU A 431 8.16 16.44 20.13
N GLU A 432 7.05 16.27 20.85
CA GLU A 432 6.53 17.27 21.77
C GLU A 432 6.96 16.97 23.21
N ARG A 433 7.44 18.00 23.91
CA ARG A 433 7.86 17.90 25.31
C ARG A 433 7.35 19.08 26.11
N ASN A 434 6.82 18.78 27.29
CA ASN A 434 6.52 19.79 28.31
C ASN A 434 7.82 20.17 29.04
N ILE A 435 8.19 21.44 28.91
CA ILE A 435 9.34 22.03 29.61
C ILE A 435 8.79 22.92 30.72
N SER A 436 9.36 22.81 31.92
CA SER A 436 8.92 23.55 33.10
C SER A 436 9.08 25.05 32.88
N GLY A 437 8.07 25.83 33.29
CA GLY A 437 8.09 27.30 33.15
C GLY A 437 8.83 28.03 34.26
N ASP A 438 9.57 27.32 35.11
CA ASP A 438 10.36 27.88 36.21
C ASP A 438 11.74 28.42 35.80
N GLY A 439 12.14 28.20 34.54
CA GLY A 439 13.42 28.62 34.00
C GLY A 439 14.60 27.73 34.39
N HIS A 440 14.37 26.59 35.05
CA HIS A 440 15.43 25.63 35.36
C HIS A 440 15.82 24.78 34.16
N TRP A 441 17.11 24.39 34.10
CA TRP A 441 17.61 23.51 33.06
C TRP A 441 17.03 22.10 33.19
N GLN A 442 16.77 21.47 32.05
CA GLN A 442 16.41 20.06 31.92
C GLN A 442 17.31 19.39 30.89
N THR A 443 17.53 18.08 31.02
CA THR A 443 18.30 17.34 30.01
C THR A 443 17.43 16.90 28.83
N LEU A 444 18.02 16.89 27.64
CA LEU A 444 17.37 16.57 26.37
C LEU A 444 18.37 15.91 25.41
N CYS A 445 17.97 14.78 24.83
CA CYS A 445 18.62 14.23 23.65
C CYS A 445 17.54 13.72 22.68
N LEU A 446 17.71 13.98 21.39
CA LEU A 446 16.75 13.59 20.35
C LEU A 446 17.43 12.69 19.32
N PRO A 447 16.72 11.72 18.72
CA PRO A 447 17.32 10.81 17.75
C PRO A 447 17.50 11.43 16.36
N PHE A 448 17.06 12.67 16.14
CA PHE A 448 17.14 13.39 14.87
C PHE A 448 17.76 14.79 15.07
N PRO A 449 18.39 15.38 14.04
CA PRO A 449 18.89 16.76 14.12
C PRO A 449 17.73 17.76 14.11
N THR A 450 17.82 18.88 14.84
CA THR A 450 16.72 19.86 14.92
C THR A 450 17.23 21.29 15.13
N ARG A 451 16.45 22.29 14.73
CA ARG A 451 16.67 23.68 15.14
C ARG A 451 16.06 23.91 16.52
N VAL A 452 16.70 24.78 17.29
CA VAL A 452 16.15 25.20 18.58
C VAL A 452 14.85 25.98 18.34
N PRO A 453 13.69 25.51 18.86
CA PRO A 453 12.41 26.20 18.69
C PRO A 453 12.35 27.52 19.44
N ASP A 454 11.44 28.40 19.02
CA ASP A 454 11.16 29.63 19.75
C ASP A 454 10.66 29.36 21.17
N GLY A 455 10.97 30.27 22.10
CA GLY A 455 10.53 30.19 23.49
C GLY A 455 11.44 29.38 24.42
N VAL A 456 12.46 28.70 23.89
CA VAL A 456 13.47 27.98 24.70
C VAL A 456 14.90 28.39 24.37
N THR A 457 15.80 28.13 25.32
CA THR A 457 17.24 28.16 25.15
C THR A 457 17.77 26.75 25.28
N VAL A 458 18.66 26.34 24.38
CA VAL A 458 19.36 25.05 24.43
C VAL A 458 20.86 25.30 24.51
N ALA A 459 21.56 24.54 25.35
CA ALA A 459 22.99 24.65 25.53
C ALA A 459 23.69 23.29 25.57
N GLN A 460 24.97 23.27 25.20
CA GLN A 460 25.89 22.17 25.43
C GLN A 460 26.80 22.48 26.61
N LEU A 461 27.21 21.44 27.34
CA LEU A 461 28.29 21.55 28.33
C LEU A 461 29.62 21.62 27.60
N LYS A 462 30.49 22.54 28.02
CA LYS A 462 31.91 22.55 27.67
C LYS A 462 32.78 22.67 28.91
N GLU A 463 34.02 22.23 28.79
CA GLU A 463 35.06 22.45 29.79
C GLU A 463 35.29 23.96 29.96
N SER A 464 35.26 24.43 31.20
CA SER A 464 35.71 25.78 31.53
C SER A 464 37.24 25.80 31.66
N GLU A 465 37.84 26.99 31.55
CA GLU A 465 39.25 27.21 31.93
C GLU A 465 39.49 26.95 33.42
N ASN A 466 38.43 26.94 34.25
CA ASN A 466 38.47 26.53 35.65
C ASN A 466 38.19 25.02 35.77
N GLU A 467 39.13 24.26 36.35
CA GLU A 467 39.09 22.79 36.48
C GLU A 467 37.90 22.22 37.30
N HIS A 468 37.04 23.10 37.82
CA HIS A 468 35.87 22.77 38.63
C HIS A 468 34.56 23.42 38.13
N GLU A 469 34.49 23.90 36.89
CA GLU A 469 33.27 24.49 36.31
C GLU A 469 32.96 23.95 34.90
N PHE A 470 31.67 23.83 34.59
CA PHE A 470 31.22 23.62 33.21
C PHE A 470 30.53 24.88 32.71
N GLU A 471 30.88 25.27 31.50
CA GLU A 471 30.25 26.39 30.81
C GLU A 471 29.12 25.91 29.93
N LEU A 472 28.04 26.69 29.91
CA LEU A 472 26.90 26.49 29.05
C LEU A 472 27.08 27.27 27.76
N HIS A 473 27.26 26.55 26.66
CA HIS A 473 27.39 27.15 25.34
C HIS A 473 26.06 27.02 24.61
N ALA A 474 25.34 28.13 24.48
CA ALA A 474 24.08 28.18 23.76
C ALA A 474 24.27 27.73 22.30
N VAL A 475 23.32 26.93 21.80
CA VAL A 475 23.31 26.44 20.43
C VAL A 475 22.04 26.88 19.71
N LYS A 476 22.10 26.94 18.38
CA LYS A 476 20.93 27.19 17.51
C LYS A 476 20.42 25.92 16.83
N GLU A 477 21.27 24.90 16.76
CA GLU A 477 20.97 23.61 16.14
C GLU A 477 21.49 22.48 17.04
N MET A 478 20.73 21.39 17.08
CA MET A 478 21.03 20.19 17.84
C MET A 478 21.34 19.05 16.87
N GLY A 479 22.44 18.32 17.13
CA GLY A 479 22.79 17.11 16.42
C GLY A 479 22.03 15.88 16.95
N ALA A 480 21.78 14.91 16.08
CA ALA A 480 21.14 13.65 16.46
C ALA A 480 21.94 12.88 17.52
N GLY A 481 21.26 12.37 18.54
CA GLY A 481 21.81 11.57 19.64
C GLY A 481 22.66 12.33 20.64
N MET A 482 22.97 13.61 20.40
CA MET A 482 23.85 14.41 21.25
C MET A 482 23.12 14.88 22.52
N PRO A 483 23.86 15.01 23.65
CA PRO A 483 23.27 15.44 24.91
C PRO A 483 23.22 16.97 25.02
N TYR A 484 22.10 17.50 25.49
CA TYR A 484 21.85 18.93 25.64
C TYR A 484 21.14 19.27 26.95
N LEU A 485 21.21 20.55 27.31
CA LEU A 485 20.39 21.17 28.34
C LEU A 485 19.39 22.13 27.70
N VAL A 486 18.15 22.18 28.20
CA VAL A 486 17.08 23.05 27.71
C VAL A 486 16.34 23.75 28.86
N LYS A 487 15.99 25.02 28.68
CA LYS A 487 15.12 25.80 29.60
C LYS A 487 14.20 26.74 28.82
N THR A 488 13.15 27.25 29.47
CA THR A 488 12.27 28.29 28.88
C THR A 488 12.91 29.68 28.93
N ASN A 489 12.58 30.53 27.95
CA ASN A 489 13.07 31.91 27.87
C ASN A 489 12.25 32.90 28.71
N ALA A 490 11.00 32.56 29.05
CA ALA A 490 10.08 33.38 29.83
C ALA A 490 9.70 32.68 31.15
N PRO A 491 10.59 32.67 32.15
CA PRO A 491 10.29 32.05 33.43
C PRO A 491 9.17 32.80 34.16
N GLY A 492 8.17 32.06 34.66
CA GLY A 492 7.13 32.58 35.56
C GLY A 492 5.78 32.96 34.93
N GLU A 493 5.60 32.90 33.61
CA GLU A 493 4.30 33.22 32.96
C GLU A 493 3.34 32.01 32.83
N THR A 494 3.89 30.78 32.79
CA THR A 494 3.12 29.52 32.69
C THR A 494 3.78 28.44 33.54
N THR A 495 3.02 27.45 34.01
CA THR A 495 3.58 26.32 34.80
C THR A 495 4.42 25.36 33.94
N SER A 496 4.11 25.25 32.65
CA SER A 496 4.90 24.51 31.66
C SER A 496 4.59 25.00 30.25
N LEU A 497 5.58 24.95 29.37
CA LEU A 497 5.45 25.23 27.94
C LEU A 497 5.62 23.94 27.14
N THR A 498 4.65 23.61 26.29
CA THR A 498 4.76 22.49 25.34
C THR A 498 5.55 22.94 24.13
N ILE A 499 6.72 22.36 23.94
CA ILE A 499 7.64 22.67 22.85
C ILE A 499 7.70 21.51 21.88
N ARG A 500 7.49 21.80 20.59
CA ARG A 500 7.64 20.86 19.49
C ARG A 500 9.02 21.01 18.88
N PHE A 501 9.81 19.93 18.92
CA PHE A 501 11.07 19.81 18.21
C PHE A 501 10.80 19.11 16.87
N SER A 502 11.19 19.73 15.76
CA SER A 502 11.00 19.20 14.41
C SER A 502 12.35 18.97 13.74
N SER A 503 12.47 17.84 13.04
CA SER A 503 13.69 17.44 12.37
C SER A 503 14.17 18.44 11.32
N LEU A 504 15.48 18.61 11.21
CA LEU A 504 16.14 19.09 10.02
C LEU A 504 16.38 17.92 9.06
N LYS A 505 16.55 18.22 7.77
CA LYS A 505 17.02 17.22 6.81
C LYS A 505 18.36 16.65 7.27
N GLY A 506 18.44 15.33 7.40
CA GLY A 506 19.63 14.65 7.88
C GLY A 506 19.38 13.17 8.17
N THR A 507 20.18 12.62 9.08
CA THR A 507 20.14 11.20 9.44
C THR A 507 19.92 11.05 10.93
N THR A 508 19.14 10.04 11.32
CA THR A 508 18.93 9.70 12.73
C THR A 508 20.17 9.06 13.36
N ALA A 509 20.24 9.09 14.68
CA ALA A 509 21.25 8.37 15.45
C ALA A 509 20.72 6.99 15.84
N ALA A 510 21.44 5.92 15.46
CA ALA A 510 21.10 4.55 15.86
C ALA A 510 21.38 4.29 17.36
N ALA A 511 22.33 5.02 17.94
CA ALA A 511 22.67 4.94 19.35
C ALA A 511 22.85 6.34 19.95
N PRO A 512 22.52 6.52 21.24
CA PRO A 512 22.78 7.78 21.93
C PRO A 512 24.29 8.04 22.02
N ALA A 513 24.68 9.30 21.81
CA ALA A 513 26.07 9.71 21.91
C ALA A 513 26.44 10.12 23.35
N SER A 514 27.74 10.28 23.57
CA SER A 514 28.27 10.88 24.78
C SER A 514 29.23 12.02 24.43
N HIS A 515 29.15 13.10 25.18
CA HIS A 515 30.10 14.19 25.12
C HIS A 515 31.14 14.00 26.23
N LYS A 516 32.41 13.88 25.86
CA LYS A 516 33.50 13.73 26.84
C LYS A 516 33.88 15.09 27.38
N LEU A 517 34.05 15.14 28.69
CA LEU A 517 34.47 16.31 29.45
C LEU A 517 35.62 15.88 30.38
N ALA A 518 36.42 16.82 30.86
CA ALA A 518 37.51 16.57 31.79
C ALA A 518 37.00 15.82 33.03
N GLY A 519 37.35 14.53 33.13
CA GLY A 519 36.94 13.65 34.23
C GLY A 519 35.47 13.17 34.21
N PHE A 520 34.66 13.62 33.24
CA PHE A 520 33.25 13.25 33.14
C PHE A 520 32.83 12.84 31.72
N SER A 521 31.64 12.28 31.59
CA SER A 521 30.96 12.05 30.32
C SER A 521 29.50 12.45 30.44
N PHE A 522 29.05 13.39 29.62
CA PHE A 522 27.63 13.72 29.51
C PHE A 522 27.01 12.76 28.49
N ARG A 523 26.17 11.83 28.96
CA ARG A 523 25.68 10.69 28.18
C ARG A 523 24.18 10.83 27.92
N SER A 524 23.77 10.66 26.67
CA SER A 524 22.36 10.56 26.27
C SER A 524 21.78 9.16 26.54
N THR A 525 20.47 9.04 26.71
CA THR A 525 19.76 7.75 26.72
C THR A 525 18.47 7.79 25.90
N PHE A 526 18.27 6.79 25.04
CA PHE A 526 17.04 6.59 24.28
C PHE A 526 16.06 5.62 24.94
N ASP A 527 16.53 4.72 25.79
CA ASP A 527 15.67 3.73 26.49
C ASP A 527 15.35 4.10 27.93
N GLY A 528 15.99 5.17 28.42
CA GLY A 528 16.09 5.42 29.85
C GLY A 528 17.11 4.49 30.50
N SER A 529 17.29 4.64 31.80
CA SER A 529 18.18 3.79 32.59
C SER A 529 17.78 3.83 34.07
N THR A 530 18.27 2.85 34.82
CA THR A 530 18.23 2.89 36.29
C THR A 530 19.67 2.99 36.78
N VAL A 531 19.91 3.91 37.70
CA VAL A 531 21.24 4.10 38.30
C VAL A 531 21.58 2.88 39.15
N THR A 532 22.69 2.22 38.82
CA THR A 532 23.17 1.01 39.50
C THR A 532 24.50 1.17 40.20
N ASP A 533 25.24 2.25 39.90
CA ASP A 533 26.56 2.52 40.44
C ASP A 533 26.66 3.90 41.10
N ASP A 534 27.79 4.15 41.76
CA ASP A 534 28.08 5.39 42.47
C ASP A 534 28.72 6.45 41.56
N THR A 535 28.70 6.29 40.24
CA THR A 535 29.40 7.18 39.29
C THR A 535 28.46 8.12 38.54
N THR A 536 27.15 7.95 38.72
CA THR A 536 26.12 8.67 37.96
C THR A 536 25.60 9.89 38.71
N TYR A 537 25.43 10.99 37.98
CA TYR A 537 24.93 12.26 38.47
C TYR A 537 23.76 12.73 37.60
N LEU A 538 22.68 13.16 38.26
CA LEU A 538 21.47 13.67 37.60
C LEU A 538 21.33 15.16 37.84
N LEU A 539 20.75 15.86 36.88
CA LEU A 539 20.48 17.29 37.02
C LEU A 539 19.40 17.51 38.09
N SER A 540 19.76 18.18 39.17
CA SER A 540 18.84 18.58 40.23
C SER A 540 18.06 19.82 39.80
N HIS A 541 16.74 19.67 39.78
CA HIS A 541 15.81 20.77 39.55
C HIS A 541 15.94 21.89 40.60
N LYS A 542 16.34 21.58 41.83
CA LYS A 542 16.42 22.57 42.92
C LYS A 542 17.72 23.35 42.92
N GLU A 543 18.81 22.70 42.53
CA GLU A 543 20.16 23.25 42.68
C GLU A 543 20.73 23.77 41.36
N ASN A 544 20.04 23.52 40.25
CA ASN A 544 20.52 23.82 38.90
C ASN A 544 21.95 23.29 38.64
N ALA A 545 22.22 22.11 39.20
CA ALA A 545 23.52 21.47 39.20
C ALA A 545 23.33 19.95 39.09
N PHE A 546 24.35 19.26 38.57
CA PHE A 546 24.37 17.81 38.63
C PHE A 546 24.63 17.38 40.07
N VAL A 547 23.85 16.43 40.59
CA VAL A 547 23.97 15.88 41.93
C VAL A 547 24.13 14.39 41.86
N HIS A 548 24.84 13.82 42.84
CA HIS A 548 25.05 12.38 42.91
C HIS A 548 23.70 11.65 42.99
N ALA A 549 23.53 10.67 42.12
CA ALA A 549 22.28 9.94 42.01
C ALA A 549 22.28 8.75 42.97
N ALA A 550 21.25 8.67 43.81
CA ALA A 550 21.05 7.49 44.65
C ALA A 550 20.82 6.25 43.78
N ALA A 551 21.36 5.10 44.19
CA ALA A 551 21.09 3.83 43.52
C ALA A 551 19.58 3.58 43.44
N GLY A 552 19.11 3.10 42.29
CA GLY A 552 17.69 2.95 41.99
C GLY A 552 16.99 4.18 41.41
N SER A 553 17.66 5.35 41.36
CA SER A 553 17.14 6.50 40.62
C SER A 553 16.89 6.15 39.15
N ARG A 554 15.82 6.70 38.57
CA ARG A 554 15.42 6.42 37.19
C ARG A 554 15.62 7.61 36.29
N ILE A 555 16.08 7.33 35.09
CA ILE A 555 16.25 8.28 34.01
C ILE A 555 15.26 7.90 32.91
N PRO A 556 14.29 8.76 32.59
CA PRO A 556 13.39 8.52 31.46
C PRO A 556 14.13 8.52 30.11
N PRO A 557 13.57 7.89 29.07
CA PRO A 557 13.98 8.09 27.67
C PRO A 557 14.14 9.56 27.27
N PHE A 558 15.02 9.81 26.30
CA PHE A 558 15.34 11.13 25.74
C PHE A 558 15.90 12.14 26.77
N ARG A 559 16.63 11.63 27.77
CA ARG A 559 17.31 12.41 28.81
C ARG A 559 18.80 12.13 28.78
N CYS A 560 19.53 12.93 29.55
CA CYS A 560 20.97 12.80 29.68
C CYS A 560 21.37 12.71 31.15
N GLU A 561 22.55 12.13 31.39
CA GLU A 561 23.16 11.97 32.71
C GLU A 561 24.65 12.30 32.63
N LEU A 562 25.25 12.68 33.76
CA LEU A 562 26.68 12.92 33.85
C LEU A 562 27.34 11.75 34.59
N ILE A 563 28.43 11.22 34.03
CA ILE A 563 29.11 10.03 34.57
C ILE A 563 30.56 10.37 34.86
N VAL A 564 31.03 10.06 36.06
CA VAL A 564 32.44 10.19 36.45
C VAL A 564 33.28 9.11 35.76
N GLN A 565 34.38 9.51 35.12
CA GLN A 565 35.31 8.56 34.51
C GLN A 565 36.04 7.73 35.58
N LYS A 566 36.22 6.42 35.31
CA LYS A 566 36.86 5.48 36.25
C LYS A 566 38.24 5.99 36.70
N GLY A 567 38.47 6.03 38.02
CA GLY A 567 39.74 6.44 38.63
C GLY A 567 39.76 7.87 39.20
N LEU A 568 38.69 8.65 39.01
CA LEU A 568 38.61 10.05 39.45
C LEU A 568 37.52 10.28 40.52
N LYS A 569 37.45 9.38 41.52
CA LYS A 569 36.52 9.53 42.65
C LYS A 569 36.95 10.71 43.53
N GLY A 570 36.03 11.64 43.81
CA GLY A 570 36.28 12.81 44.68
C GLY A 570 36.43 14.16 43.97
N LEU A 571 36.22 14.22 42.64
CA LEU A 571 36.08 15.49 41.92
C LEU A 571 34.87 16.27 42.44
N GLN A 572 35.04 17.58 42.67
CA GLN A 572 33.90 18.46 42.90
C GLN A 572 33.04 18.53 41.64
N ILE A 573 31.72 18.44 41.81
CA ILE A 573 30.79 18.52 40.70
C ILE A 573 30.84 19.95 40.15
N PRO A 574 31.14 20.12 38.86
CA PRO A 574 31.23 21.45 38.32
C PRO A 574 29.88 22.16 38.36
N ARG A 575 29.87 23.41 38.84
CA ARG A 575 28.66 24.25 38.79
C ARG A 575 28.37 24.63 37.34
N LEU A 576 27.09 24.74 37.00
CA LEU A 576 26.67 25.31 35.73
C LEU A 576 26.83 26.82 35.78
N LYS A 577 27.67 27.36 34.90
CA LYS A 577 27.84 28.79 34.70
C LYS A 577 27.17 29.19 33.39
N GLU A 578 26.24 30.14 33.48
CA GLU A 578 25.55 30.74 32.33
C GLU A 578 26.41 31.77 31.60
#